data_AF-A0A2V9D5J1-F1
#
_entry.id   AF-A0A2V9D5J1-F1
#
_cell.length_a   1.000
_cell.length_b   1.000
_cell.length_c   1.000
_cell.angle_alpha   90.00
_cell.angle_beta   90.00
_cell.angle_gamma   90.00
#
_symmetry.space_group_name_H-M   'P 1'
#
loop_
_entity.id
_entity.type
_entity.pdbx_description
1 polymer ?
#
loop_
_entity_poly.entity_id
_entity_poly.type
_entity_poly.pdbx_seq_one_letter_code
_entity_poly.pdbx_strand_id
1 'polypeptide(L)'
;MDIIGFMAPLADGRDAIRLVVDKPAAAKEAFAAGGWETSEEDIVQVVLADKPGALGTAASKLGAVGINIDYAYSGSAKGVGTIAAF
;
A
#
# COMPACT_ATOMS: atom_id res chain seq x y z
N MET A 1 -6.63 -0.65 16.43
CA MET A 1 -5.65 -0.81 15.35
C MET A 1 -6.49 -1.25 14.19
N ASP A 2 -6.59 -0.41 13.19
CA ASP A 2 -7.45 -0.61 12.04
C ASP A 2 -6.59 -0.87 10.82
N ILE A 3 -6.99 -1.84 10.01
CA ILE A 3 -6.34 -2.17 8.75
C ILE A 3 -6.93 -1.27 7.68
N ILE A 4 -6.10 -0.42 7.09
CA ILE A 4 -6.48 0.53 6.04
C ILE A 4 -6.40 -0.15 4.66
N GLY A 5 -5.44 -1.06 4.49
CA GLY A 5 -5.25 -1.81 3.27
C GLY A 5 -4.36 -3.03 3.50
N PHE A 6 -4.45 -4.02 2.62
CA PHE A 6 -3.59 -5.19 2.65
C PHE A 6 -3.33 -5.72 1.24
N MET A 7 -2.21 -6.40 1.07
CA MET A 7 -1.86 -7.14 -0.14
C MET A 7 -1.09 -8.39 0.25
N ALA A 8 -1.47 -9.53 -0.32
CA ALA A 8 -0.72 -10.78 -0.20
C ALA A 8 -0.05 -11.09 -1.55
N PRO A 9 1.20 -10.63 -1.79
CA PRO A 9 1.91 -10.98 -3.01
C PRO A 9 2.21 -12.48 -3.04
N LEU A 10 2.13 -13.08 -4.23
CA LEU A 10 2.79 -14.35 -4.49
C LEU A 10 4.28 -14.06 -4.63
N ALA A 11 5.05 -14.23 -3.56
CA ALA A 11 6.51 -14.15 -3.60
C ALA A 11 7.09 -15.56 -3.51
N ASP A 12 8.08 -15.86 -4.35
CA ASP A 12 8.73 -17.17 -4.50
C ASP A 12 9.10 -17.85 -3.16
N GLY A 13 8.16 -18.60 -2.58
CA GLY A 13 8.32 -19.31 -1.32
C GLY A 13 8.24 -18.48 -0.04
N ARG A 14 7.72 -17.25 -0.07
CA ARG A 14 7.49 -16.43 1.13
C ARG A 14 6.03 -15.99 1.23
N ASP A 15 5.30 -16.57 2.19
CA ASP A 15 3.93 -16.21 2.54
C ASP A 15 3.94 -14.88 3.32
N ALA A 16 4.20 -13.78 2.62
CA ALA A 16 4.22 -12.44 3.23
C ALA A 16 2.88 -11.71 2.98
N ILE A 17 2.38 -11.03 4.00
CA ILE A 17 1.27 -10.10 3.88
C ILE A 17 1.81 -8.69 4.14
N ARG A 18 1.56 -7.77 3.21
CA ARG A 18 1.79 -6.34 3.42
C ARG A 18 0.52 -5.73 4.00
N LEU A 19 0.67 -4.96 5.07
CA LEU A 19 -0.43 -4.32 5.78
C LEU A 19 -0.18 -2.83 5.92
N VAL A 20 -1.21 -2.03 5.65
CA VAL A 20 -1.26 -0.61 6.04
C VAL A 20 -2.19 -0.50 7.23
N VAL A 21 -1.67 0.06 8.32
CA VAL A 21 -2.40 0.21 9.57
C VAL A 21 -2.35 1.65 10.04
N ASP A 22 -3.36 2.07 10.81
CA ASP A 22 -3.40 3.40 11.43
C ASP A 22 -2.36 3.58 12.55
N LYS A 23 -1.90 2.48 13.14
CA LYS A 23 -1.00 2.44 14.31
C LYS A 23 0.14 1.43 14.12
N PRO A 24 1.21 1.77 13.36
CA PRO A 24 2.30 0.84 13.05
C PRO A 24 3.01 0.25 14.28
N ALA A 25 3.31 1.08 15.28
CA ALA A 25 3.99 0.62 16.51
C ALA A 25 3.18 -0.45 17.26
N ALA A 26 1.87 -0.23 17.44
CA ALA A 26 1.00 -1.18 18.10
C ALA A 26 0.83 -2.48 17.28
N ALA A 27 0.81 -2.37 15.95
CA ALA A 27 0.75 -3.53 15.07
C ALA A 27 2.01 -4.39 15.17
N LYS A 28 3.19 -3.76 15.19
CA LYS A 28 4.46 -4.45 15.35
C LYS A 28 4.53 -5.25 16.65
N GLU A 29 4.12 -4.65 17.77
CA GLU A 29 4.06 -5.34 19.06
C GLU A 29 3.11 -6.54 19.01
N ALA A 30 1.92 -6.37 18.42
CA ALA A 30 0.94 -7.44 18.28
C ALA A 30 1.43 -8.59 17.39
N PHE A 31 2.09 -8.29 16.26
CA PHE A 31 2.65 -9.29 15.36
C PHE A 31 3.83 -10.04 15.99
N ALA A 32 4.71 -9.33 16.69
CA ALA A 32 5.81 -9.95 17.43
C ALA A 32 5.30 -10.89 18.54
N ALA A 33 4.25 -10.50 19.28
CA ALA A 33 3.61 -11.36 20.28
C ALA A 33 2.99 -12.62 19.67
N GLY A 34 2.59 -12.56 18.39
CA GLY A 34 2.09 -13.69 17.61
C GLY A 34 3.17 -14.55 16.95
N GLY A 35 4.46 -14.22 17.11
CA GLY A 35 5.57 -14.94 16.50
C GLY A 35 5.86 -14.58 15.04
N TRP A 36 5.35 -13.45 14.55
CA TRP A 36 5.57 -13.00 13.18
C TRP A 36 6.76 -12.05 13.08
N GLU A 37 7.61 -12.28 12.08
CA GLU A 37 8.64 -11.31 11.68
C GLU A 37 8.02 -10.20 10.83
N THR A 38 8.42 -8.96 11.08
CA THR A 38 7.87 -7.79 10.38
C THR A 38 8.99 -6.85 9.94
N SER A 39 8.82 -6.28 8.75
CA SER A 39 9.56 -5.12 8.26
C SER A 39 8.60 -3.96 8.06
N GLU A 40 9.10 -2.74 8.22
CA GLU A 40 8.37 -1.51 7.96
C GLU A 40 8.94 -0.85 6.71
N GLU A 41 8.06 -0.33 5.86
CA GLU A 41 8.42 0.39 4.64
C GLU A 41 7.59 1.68 4.57
N ASP A 42 8.24 2.78 4.18
CA ASP A 42 7.54 4.05 3.95
C ASP A 42 6.76 3.96 2.64
N ILE A 43 5.48 4.29 2.70
CA ILE A 43 4.58 4.33 1.54
C ILE A 43 3.94 5.70 1.44
N VAL A 44 3.41 6.03 0.26
CA VAL A 44 2.55 7.21 0.11
C VAL A 44 1.17 6.77 -0.33
N GLN A 45 0.16 7.43 0.22
CA GLN A 45 -1.22 7.25 -0.17
C GLN A 45 -1.66 8.46 -0.99
N VAL A 46 -2.28 8.21 -2.14
CA VAL A 46 -2.83 9.27 -2.99
C VAL A 46 -4.32 9.05 -3.24
N VAL A 47 -5.05 10.13 -3.47
CA VAL A 47 -6.45 10.05 -3.90
C VAL A 47 -6.50 10.44 -5.36
N LEU A 48 -7.09 9.57 -6.18
CA LEU A 48 -7.23 9.76 -7.61
C LEU A 48 -8.71 9.86 -7.98
N ALA A 49 -8.97 10.57 -9.08
CA ALA A 49 -10.31 10.62 -9.64
C ALA A 49 -10.74 9.22 -10.09
N ASP A 50 -11.97 8.83 -9.75
CA ASP A 50 -12.56 7.56 -10.20
C ASP A 50 -13.00 7.68 -11.68
N LYS A 51 -12.01 7.70 -12.57
CA LYS A 51 -12.20 7.72 -14.02
C LYS A 51 -11.04 7.03 -14.74
N PRO A 52 -11.29 6.47 -15.94
CA PRO A 52 -10.24 5.91 -16.77
C PRO A 52 -9.08 6.88 -16.98
N GLY A 53 -7.84 6.38 -16.87
CA GLY A 53 -6.61 7.13 -17.10
C GLY A 53 -6.09 7.97 -15.93
N ALA A 54 -6.80 8.04 -14.80
CA ALA A 54 -6.35 8.81 -13.62
C ALA A 54 -5.03 8.27 -13.05
N LEU A 55 -4.91 6.94 -12.88
CA LEU A 55 -3.67 6.29 -12.45
C LEU A 55 -2.52 6.52 -13.44
N GLY A 56 -2.78 6.36 -14.74
CA GLY A 56 -1.77 6.60 -15.78
C GLY A 56 -1.23 8.03 -15.72
N THR A 57 -2.11 9.02 -15.53
CA THR A 57 -1.70 10.42 -15.39
C THR A 57 -0.80 10.64 -14.17
N ALA A 58 -1.10 9.99 -13.03
CA ALA A 58 -0.27 10.08 -11.84
C ALA A 58 1.09 9.40 -12.04
N ALA A 59 1.10 8.18 -12.58
CA ALA A 59 2.32 7.43 -12.86
C ALA A 59 3.24 8.16 -13.86
N SER A 60 2.67 8.78 -14.90
CA SER A 60 3.46 9.57 -15.87
C SER A 60 4.18 10.76 -15.23
N LYS A 61 3.58 11.41 -14.22
CA LYS A 61 4.24 12.51 -13.50
C LYS A 61 5.44 12.04 -12.70
N LEU A 62 5.35 10.87 -12.07
CA LEU A 62 6.46 10.25 -11.34
C LEU A 62 7.56 9.81 -12.30
N GLY A 63 7.20 9.14 -13.39
CA GLY A 63 8.14 8.71 -14.43
C GLY A 63 8.87 9.89 -15.09
N ALA A 64 8.21 11.03 -15.29
CA ALA A 64 8.81 12.23 -15.87
C ALA A 64 9.96 12.81 -15.04
N VAL A 65 10.01 12.52 -13.73
CA VAL A 65 11.09 12.93 -12.83
C VAL A 65 11.97 11.77 -12.38
N GLY A 66 11.84 10.60 -13.02
CA GLY A 66 12.65 9.42 -12.75
C GLY A 66 12.29 8.66 -11.46
N ILE A 67 11.08 8.86 -10.92
CA ILE A 67 10.60 8.10 -9.76
C ILE A 67 9.92 6.81 -10.26
N ASN A 68 10.43 5.66 -9.81
CA ASN A 68 9.84 4.35 -10.09
C ASN A 68 8.71 4.01 -9.11
N ILE A 69 7.80 3.12 -9.52
CA ILE A 69 6.79 2.50 -8.64
C ILE A 69 7.16 1.03 -8.50
N ASP A 70 7.58 0.62 -7.31
CA ASP A 70 8.02 -0.76 -7.06
C ASP A 70 6.82 -1.70 -6.87
N TYR A 71 5.79 -1.24 -6.18
CA TYR A 71 4.50 -1.92 -6.10
C TYR A 71 3.36 -0.92 -5.91
N ALA A 72 2.14 -1.37 -6.17
CA ALA A 72 0.95 -0.58 -5.90
C ALA A 72 -0.23 -1.49 -5.58
N TYR A 73 -1.08 -1.05 -4.67
CA TYR A 73 -2.40 -1.62 -4.45
C TYR A 73 -3.42 -0.48 -4.50
N SER A 74 -4.68 -0.81 -4.70
CA SER A 74 -5.73 0.20 -4.82
C SER A 74 -7.02 -0.34 -4.23
N GLY A 75 -7.75 0.52 -3.53
CA GLY A 75 -9.11 0.25 -3.11
C GLY A 75 -10.06 1.23 -3.80
N SER A 76 -11.34 0.85 -3.90
CA SER A 76 -12.40 1.80 -4.20
C SER A 76 -13.25 1.97 -2.93
N ALA A 77 -13.26 3.18 -2.38
CA ALA A 77 -14.27 3.57 -1.40
C ALA A 77 -15.38 4.30 -2.16
N LYS A 78 -16.67 4.00 -1.87
CA LYS A 78 -17.78 4.75 -2.48
C LYS A 78 -17.58 6.25 -2.25
N GLY A 79 -17.40 7.01 -3.33
CA GLY A 79 -17.31 8.47 -3.32
C GLY A 79 -15.90 9.06 -3.24
N VAL A 80 -14.85 8.28 -3.00
CA VAL A 80 -13.44 8.73 -3.02
C VAL A 80 -12.56 7.60 -3.55
N GLY A 81 -12.01 7.77 -4.75
CA GLY A 81 -11.04 6.84 -5.34
C GLY A 81 -9.70 6.93 -4.62
N THR A 82 -9.58 6.34 -3.44
CA THR A 82 -8.31 6.27 -2.71
C THR A 82 -7.42 5.20 -3.35
N ILE A 83 -6.41 5.63 -4.11
CA ILE A 83 -5.36 4.74 -4.60
C ILE A 83 -4.20 4.81 -3.61
N ALA A 84 -4.17 3.87 -2.65
CA ALA A 84 -3.08 3.79 -1.70
C ALA A 84 -1.87 3.06 -2.31
N ALA A 85 -0.88 3.79 -2.83
CA ALA A 85 0.37 3.20 -3.27
C ALA A 85 1.50 4.21 -3.43
N PHE A 86 2.66 3.91 -2.82
CA PHE A 86 3.93 3.64 -3.51
C PHE A 86 4.55 2.38 -2.89
#